data_AF-A0A4Y7LD03-F1
#
_entry.id   AF-A0A4Y7LD03-F1
#
_cell.length_a   1.000
_cell.length_b   1.000
_cell.length_c   1.000
_cell.angle_alpha   90.00
_cell.angle_beta   90.00
_cell.angle_gamma   90.00
#
_symmetry.space_group_name_H-M   'P 1'
#
loop_
_entity.id
_entity.type
_entity.pdbx_description
1 polymer ?
#
loop_
_entity_poly.entity_id
_entity_poly.type
_entity_poly.pdbx_seq_one_letter_code
_entity_poly.pdbx_strand_id
1 'polypeptide(L)'
;MFGMHISTTSAQLSSTFYATSCPNLLPTIQAAVVNAVSNEPRMGASLLRLHFHDCFGCDASILLDDTSSFTGEKTAGPNANSVRGFDVIDTIKTQVEAL
;
A
#
# COMPACT_ATOMS: atom_id res chain seq x y z
N MET A 1 23.34 14.42 -34.28
CA MET A 1 23.53 13.07 -33.69
C MET A 1 23.10 13.17 -32.22
N PHE A 2 21.82 12.99 -31.93
CA PHE A 2 21.31 13.02 -30.55
C PHE A 2 21.57 11.64 -29.93
N GLY A 3 22.51 11.57 -28.99
CA GLY A 3 22.79 10.35 -28.24
C GLY A 3 21.63 10.03 -27.31
N MET A 4 20.98 8.89 -27.54
CA MET A 4 19.99 8.33 -26.63
C MET A 4 20.73 7.80 -25.40
N HIS A 5 20.63 8.52 -24.26
CA HIS A 5 21.07 8.00 -22.97
C HIS A 5 20.08 6.92 -22.52
N ILE A 6 20.47 5.65 -22.70
CA ILE A 6 19.77 4.51 -22.09
C ILE A 6 20.19 4.47 -20.62
N SER A 7 19.40 5.08 -19.73
CA SER A 7 19.54 4.87 -18.29
C SER A 7 18.99 3.49 -17.93
N THR A 8 19.84 2.64 -17.36
CA THR A 8 19.43 1.38 -16.77
C THR A 8 18.81 1.64 -15.40
N THR A 9 17.52 1.33 -15.23
CA THR A 9 16.89 1.35 -13.90
C THR A 9 17.25 0.07 -13.17
N SER A 10 17.97 0.17 -12.05
CA SER A 10 18.23 -0.98 -11.17
C SER A 10 17.06 -1.14 -10.20
N ALA A 11 16.22 -2.16 -10.41
CA ALA A 11 15.16 -2.50 -9.47
C ALA A 11 15.77 -3.29 -8.29
N GLN A 12 15.61 -2.77 -7.07
CA GLN A 12 16.14 -3.40 -5.85
C GLN A 12 15.13 -4.31 -5.14
N LEU A 13 13.97 -4.58 -5.76
CA LEU A 13 12.91 -5.40 -5.19
C LEU A 13 13.25 -6.90 -5.29
N SER A 14 12.90 -7.66 -4.26
CA SER A 14 13.01 -9.11 -4.23
C SER A 14 11.76 -9.73 -3.62
N SER A 15 11.28 -10.83 -4.19
CA SER A 15 10.16 -11.61 -3.65
C SER A 15 10.46 -12.23 -2.27
N THR A 16 11.74 -12.29 -1.88
CA THR A 16 12.18 -12.86 -0.61
C THR A 16 12.74 -11.82 0.36
N PHE A 17 12.48 -10.52 0.14
CA PHE A 17 13.05 -9.44 0.95
C PHE A 17 12.85 -9.65 2.47
N TYR A 18 11.68 -10.14 2.89
CA TYR A 18 11.34 -10.39 4.29
C TYR A 18 11.55 -11.83 4.76
N ALA A 19 12.10 -12.73 3.93
CA ALA A 19 12.21 -14.15 4.25
C ALA A 19 13.00 -14.44 5.53
N THR A 20 13.98 -13.59 5.86
CA THR A 20 14.80 -13.72 7.07
C THR A 20 14.32 -12.83 8.22
N SER A 21 13.97 -11.57 7.93
CA SER A 21 13.65 -10.57 8.95
C SER A 21 12.23 -10.70 9.51
N CYS A 22 11.28 -11.19 8.69
CA CYS A 22 9.88 -11.36 9.10
C CYS A 22 9.24 -12.51 8.29
N PRO A 23 9.57 -13.78 8.59
CA PRO A 23 9.12 -14.93 7.80
C PRO A 23 7.60 -15.12 7.78
N ASN A 24 6.90 -14.62 8.81
CA ASN A 24 5.45 -14.69 8.91
C ASN A 24 4.72 -13.48 8.28
N LEU A 25 5.43 -12.56 7.62
CA LEU A 25 4.83 -11.36 7.03
C LEU A 25 3.70 -11.68 6.06
N LEU A 26 3.98 -12.46 5.00
CA LEU A 26 2.99 -12.75 3.94
C LEU A 26 1.80 -13.56 4.45
N PRO A 27 1.97 -14.62 5.26
CA PRO A 27 0.84 -15.33 5.86
C PRO A 27 -0.07 -14.42 6.71
N THR A 28 0.52 -13.54 7.54
CA THR A 28 -0.25 -12.60 8.38
C THR A 28 -1.06 -11.62 7.53
N ILE A 29 -0.44 -11.01 6.51
CA ILE A 29 -1.13 -10.12 5.57
C ILE A 29 -2.28 -10.87 4.86
N GLN A 30 -2.02 -12.08 4.37
CA GLN A 30 -3.02 -12.87 3.64
C GLN A 30 -4.24 -13.19 4.51
N ALA A 31 -4.02 -13.62 5.77
CA ALA A 31 -5.10 -13.93 6.69
C ALA A 31 -5.97 -12.70 6.99
N ALA A 32 -5.36 -11.54 7.23
CA ALA A 32 -6.07 -10.29 7.49
C ALA A 32 -6.88 -9.82 6.26
N VAL A 33 -6.31 -9.90 5.06
CA VAL A 33 -7.02 -9.56 3.82
C VAL A 33 -8.20 -10.51 3.58
N VAL A 34 -8.01 -11.82 3.75
CA VAL A 34 -9.09 -12.81 3.60
C VAL A 34 -10.23 -12.54 4.59
N ASN A 35 -9.91 -12.20 5.83
CA ASN A 35 -10.90 -11.83 6.84
C ASN A 35 -11.68 -10.56 6.42
N ALA A 36 -10.97 -9.50 6.04
CA ALA A 36 -11.59 -8.24 5.60
C ALA A 36 -12.51 -8.42 4.39
N VAL A 37 -12.09 -9.20 3.38
CA VAL A 37 -12.90 -9.48 2.19
C VAL A 37 -14.09 -10.39 2.51
N SER A 38 -13.95 -11.33 3.44
CA SER A 38 -15.06 -12.20 3.86
C SER A 38 -16.15 -11.40 4.58
N ASN A 39 -15.76 -10.39 5.36
CA ASN A 39 -16.71 -9.49 6.04
C ASN A 39 -17.33 -8.47 5.08
N GLU A 40 -16.55 -7.93 4.15
CA GLU A 40 -17.04 -7.02 3.12
C GLU A 40 -16.41 -7.36 1.75
N PRO A 41 -17.13 -8.03 0.83
CA PRO A 41 -16.57 -8.46 -0.45
C PRO A 41 -15.98 -7.33 -1.31
N ARG A 42 -16.55 -6.12 -1.23
CA ARG A 42 -16.06 -4.94 -1.95
C ARG A 42 -14.69 -4.45 -1.44
N MET A 43 -14.24 -4.90 -0.26
CA MET A 43 -12.94 -4.55 0.28
C MET A 43 -11.79 -5.02 -0.62
N GLY A 44 -11.95 -6.15 -1.33
CA GLY A 44 -10.94 -6.61 -2.29
C GLY A 44 -10.70 -5.59 -3.42
N ALA A 45 -11.78 -5.02 -3.98
CA ALA A 45 -11.68 -3.95 -4.97
C ALA A 45 -11.14 -2.64 -4.37
N SER A 46 -11.43 -2.37 -3.10
CA SER A 46 -10.98 -1.16 -2.40
C SER A 46 -9.47 -1.17 -2.17
N LEU A 47 -8.92 -2.29 -1.70
CA LEU A 47 -7.48 -2.46 -1.48
C LEU A 47 -6.68 -2.44 -2.79
N LEU A 48 -7.20 -3.07 -3.85
CA LEU A 48 -6.60 -3.01 -5.18
C LEU A 48 -6.56 -1.56 -5.69
N ARG A 49 -7.66 -0.82 -5.53
CA ARG A 49 -7.74 0.58 -5.92
C ARG A 49 -6.79 1.45 -5.10
N LEU A 50 -6.68 1.23 -3.80
CA LEU A 50 -5.77 1.96 -2.92
C LEU A 50 -4.32 1.82 -3.39
N HIS A 51 -3.87 0.59 -3.70
CA HIS A 51 -2.54 0.36 -4.27
C HIS A 51 -2.34 1.05 -5.63
N PHE A 52 -3.35 1.02 -6.51
CA PHE A 52 -3.29 1.72 -7.79
C PHE A 52 -3.13 3.24 -7.63
N HIS A 53 -3.85 3.85 -6.68
CA HIS A 53 -3.74 5.28 -6.42
C HIS A 53 -2.40 5.66 -5.76
N ASP A 54 -1.80 4.78 -4.96
CA ASP A 54 -0.46 4.97 -4.37
C ASP A 54 0.67 4.83 -5.42
N CYS A 55 0.51 3.94 -6.38
CA CYS A 55 1.57 3.56 -7.31
C CYS A 55 1.85 4.56 -8.46
N PHE A 56 1.41 5.80 -8.31
CA PHE A 56 2.08 6.93 -8.96
C PHE A 56 3.45 7.23 -8.30
N GLY A 57 3.73 6.61 -7.13
CA GLY A 57 5.02 6.57 -6.44
C GLY A 57 5.32 5.30 -5.61
N CYS A 58 4.34 4.42 -5.34
CA CYS A 58 4.43 3.17 -4.53
C CYS A 58 5.22 3.34 -3.21
N ASP A 59 5.04 4.48 -2.54
CA ASP A 59 5.78 4.88 -1.35
C ASP A 59 4.87 5.04 -0.12
N ALA A 60 3.60 4.65 -0.24
CA ALA A 60 2.58 4.78 0.79
C ALA A 60 2.19 6.22 1.16
N SER A 61 2.50 7.22 0.32
CA SER A 61 2.16 8.63 0.54
C SER A 61 0.65 8.84 0.74
N ILE A 62 -0.20 8.06 0.04
CA ILE A 62 -1.66 8.15 0.15
C ILE A 62 -2.21 7.79 1.53
N LEU A 63 -1.43 7.07 2.34
CA LEU A 63 -1.87 6.64 3.68
C LEU A 63 -1.76 7.75 4.73
N LEU A 64 -1.02 8.83 4.46
CA LEU A 64 -0.81 9.92 5.40
C LEU A 64 -2.08 10.78 5.57
N ASP A 65 -2.41 11.07 6.82
CA ASP A 65 -3.50 11.98 7.16
C ASP A 65 -3.08 13.45 7.08
N ASP A 66 -4.07 14.30 6.84
CA ASP A 66 -3.91 15.74 6.96
C ASP A 66 -3.57 16.11 8.42
N THR A 67 -2.69 17.08 8.59
CA THR A 67 -2.36 17.69 9.89
C THR A 67 -2.47 19.22 9.78
N SER A 68 -2.24 19.95 10.87
CA SER A 68 -2.27 21.42 10.84
C SER A 68 -1.23 22.06 9.90
N SER A 69 -0.17 21.32 9.54
CA SER A 69 0.94 21.83 8.73
C SER A 69 1.24 20.97 7.49
N PHE A 70 0.42 19.97 7.20
CA PHE A 70 0.61 19.06 6.07
C PHE A 70 -0.74 18.65 5.48
N THR A 71 -0.87 18.72 4.16
CA THR A 71 -2.02 18.20 3.43
C THR A 71 -1.57 16.94 2.70
N GLY A 72 -2.14 15.81 3.08
CA GLY A 72 -1.92 14.53 2.43
C GLY A 72 -2.81 14.36 1.20
N GLU A 73 -2.88 13.12 0.71
CA GLU A 73 -3.56 12.84 -0.55
C GLU A 73 -5.01 12.36 -0.35
N LYS A 74 -5.42 12.00 0.87
CA LYS A 74 -6.76 11.45 1.15
C LYS A 74 -7.88 12.41 0.76
N THR A 75 -7.64 13.72 0.84
CA THR A 75 -8.61 14.77 0.50
C THR A 75 -8.50 15.27 -0.94
N ALA A 76 -7.56 14.74 -1.75
CA ALA A 76 -7.46 15.04 -3.17
C ALA A 76 -8.71 14.58 -3.94
N GLY A 77 -9.09 15.29 -5.01
CA GLY A 77 -10.33 15.05 -5.75
C GLY A 77 -10.64 13.58 -6.10
N PRO A 78 -9.69 12.80 -6.65
CA PRO A 78 -9.90 11.38 -6.95
C PRO A 78 -10.07 10.48 -5.71
N ASN A 79 -9.59 10.92 -4.54
CA ASN A 79 -9.50 10.15 -3.30
C ASN A 79 -10.62 10.49 -2.31
N ALA A 80 -11.02 11.77 -2.25
CA ALA A 80 -12.00 12.31 -1.34
C ALA A 80 -13.34 11.55 -1.45
N ASN A 81 -13.79 10.98 -0.33
CA ASN A 81 -15.02 10.19 -0.25
C ASN A 81 -15.08 9.03 -1.26
N SER A 82 -13.93 8.49 -1.66
CA SER A 82 -13.82 7.58 -2.79
C SER A 82 -12.87 6.41 -2.50
N VAL A 83 -11.59 6.68 -2.20
CA VAL A 83 -10.62 5.65 -1.79
C VAL A 83 -10.93 5.22 -0.35
N ARG A 84 -10.85 3.92 -0.05
CA ARG A 84 -11.25 3.31 1.22
C ARG A 84 -10.44 2.04 1.50
N GLY A 85 -10.50 1.55 2.74
CA GLY A 85 -9.72 0.41 3.23
C GLY A 85 -8.46 0.80 4.01
N PHE A 86 -8.31 2.08 4.39
CA PHE A 86 -7.21 2.57 5.22
C PHE A 86 -7.13 1.85 6.57
N ASP A 87 -8.28 1.62 7.20
CA ASP A 87 -8.46 0.88 8.45
C ASP A 87 -7.98 -0.59 8.37
N VAL A 88 -8.17 -1.21 7.21
CA VAL A 88 -7.67 -2.56 6.95
C VAL A 88 -6.14 -2.56 6.85
N ILE A 89 -5.54 -1.54 6.21
CA ILE A 89 -4.08 -1.37 6.19
C ILE A 89 -3.53 -1.13 7.59
N ASP A 90 -4.16 -0.29 8.40
CA ASP A 90 -3.76 -0.04 9.80
C ASP A 90 -3.83 -1.32 10.64
N THR A 91 -4.88 -2.12 10.45
CA THR A 91 -5.04 -3.42 11.12
C THR A 91 -3.95 -4.40 10.71
N ILE A 92 -3.68 -4.52 9.41
CA ILE A 92 -2.60 -5.37 8.88
C ILE A 92 -1.26 -4.92 9.46
N LYS A 93 -0.96 -3.62 9.41
CA LYS A 93 0.29 -3.06 9.94
C LYS A 93 0.44 -3.36 11.43
N THR A 94 -0.61 -3.15 12.21
CA THR A 94 -0.63 -3.47 13.65
C THR A 94 -0.31 -4.94 13.91
N GLN A 95 -0.90 -5.87 13.14
CA GLN A 95 -0.63 -7.30 13.29
C GLN A 95 0.81 -7.67 12.90
N VAL A 96 1.36 -7.04 11.86
CA VAL A 96 2.74 -7.25 11.41
C VAL A 96 3.75 -6.74 12.44
N GLU A 97 3.53 -5.58 13.05
CA GLU A 97 4.42 -5.02 14.08
C GLU A 97 4.41 -5.82 15.40
N ALA A 98 3.42 -6.70 15.58
CA ALA A 98 3.33 -7.58 16.73
C ALA A 98 4.02 -8.95 16.53
N LEU A 99 4.60 -9.21 15.36
CA LEU A 99 5.37 -10.42 15.04
C LEU A 99 6.78 -10.36 15.65
#